data_AF-A0A450XYM3-F1
#
_entry.id   AF-A0A450XYM3-F1
#
_cell.length_a   1.000
_cell.length_b   1.000
_cell.length_c   1.000
_cell.angle_alpha   90.00
_cell.angle_beta   90.00
_cell.angle_gamma   90.00
#
_symmetry.space_group_name_H-M   'P 1'
#
loop_
_entity.id
_entity.type
_entity.pdbx_description
1 polymer ?
#
loop_
_entity_poly.entity_id
_entity_poly.type
_entity_poly.pdbx_seq_one_letter_code
_entity_poly.pdbx_strand_id
1 'polypeptide(L)' 'MSKSEELKERIGYLKGFLTILFGIIVLMCGGLANLYLKDQINEIFWLGIGAIIAIIFMCFGLMSRIERHLKKLGET' A
#
# COMPACT_ATOMS: atom_id res chain seq x y z
N MET A 1 -25.23 -14.34 -4.07
CA MET A 1 -23.83 -14.69 -3.72
C MET A 1 -23.71 -14.71 -2.22
N SER A 2 -22.96 -15.67 -1.66
CA SER A 2 -22.69 -15.67 -0.23
C SER A 2 -21.89 -14.42 0.14
N LYS A 3 -22.14 -13.81 1.31
CA LYS A 3 -21.35 -12.67 1.84
C LYS A 3 -19.83 -12.95 1.84
N SER A 4 -19.44 -14.22 1.90
CA SER A 4 -18.05 -14.66 1.80
C SER A 4 -17.45 -14.47 0.40
N GLU A 5 -18.24 -14.51 -0.68
CA GLU A 5 -17.75 -14.34 -2.05
C GLU A 5 -17.47 -12.86 -2.36
N GLU A 6 -18.38 -11.95 -2.00
CA GLU A 6 -18.16 -10.50 -2.14
C GLU A 6 -16.90 -10.03 -1.40
N LEU A 7 -16.66 -10.61 -0.23
CA LEU A 7 -15.48 -10.31 0.57
C LEU A 7 -14.19 -10.81 -0.09
N LYS A 8 -14.22 -12.03 -0.65
CA LYS A 8 -13.09 -12.61 -1.36
C LYS A 8 -12.76 -11.80 -2.62
N GLU A 9 -13.78 -11.28 -3.28
CA GLU A 9 -13.66 -10.41 -4.45
C GLU A 9 -13.04 -9.05 -4.08
N ARG A 10 -13.49 -8.43 -2.98
CA ARG A 10 -12.88 -7.19 -2.44
C ARG A 10 -11.43 -7.38 -2.01
N ILE A 11 -11.09 -8.50 -1.38
CA ILE A 11 -9.71 -8.84 -1.02
C ILE A 11 -8.87 -9.06 -2.29
N GLY A 12 -9.43 -9.71 -3.32
CA GLY A 12 -8.79 -9.86 -4.62
C GLY A 12 -8.46 -8.51 -5.27
N TYR A 13 -9.42 -7.59 -5.27
CA TYR A 13 -9.21 -6.22 -5.77
C TYR A 13 -8.14 -5.47 -4.96
N LEU A 14 -8.19 -5.57 -3.63
CA LEU A 14 -7.19 -4.94 -2.74
C LEU A 14 -5.80 -5.53 -2.97
N LYS A 15 -5.69 -6.84 -3.18
CA LYS A 15 -4.42 -7.51 -3.49
C LYS A 15 -3.85 -7.01 -4.82
N GLY A 16 -4.69 -6.83 -5.85
CA GLY A 16 -4.29 -6.23 -7.11
C GLY A 16 -3.78 -4.80 -6.94
N PHE A 17 -4.50 -3.98 -6.16
CA PHE A 17 -4.11 -2.62 -5.82
C PHE A 17 -2.78 -2.57 -5.05
N LEU A 18 -2.57 -3.49 -4.10
CA LEU A 18 -1.32 -3.60 -3.35
C LEU A 18 -0.14 -3.96 -4.25
N THR A 19 -0.32 -4.85 -5.22
CA THR A 19 0.72 -5.19 -6.21
C THR A 19 1.12 -3.98 -7.05
N ILE A 20 0.16 -3.17 -7.50
CA ILE A 20 0.44 -1.94 -8.25
C ILE A 20 1.20 -0.95 -7.37
N LEU A 21 0.75 -0.74 -6.13
CA LEU A 21 1.44 0.12 -5.17
C LEU A 21 2.86 -0.35 -4.88
N PHE A 22 3.07 -1.66 -4.76
CA PHE A 22 4.39 -2.22 -4.56
C PHE A 22 5.31 -1.91 -5.75
N GLY A 23 4.80 -2.01 -6.98
CA GLY A 23 5.52 -1.59 -8.19
C GLY A 23 5.93 -0.12 -8.15
N ILE A 24 5.03 0.77 -7.71
CA ILE A 24 5.32 2.20 -7.55
C ILE A 24 6.42 2.41 -6.49
N ILE A 25 6.35 1.71 -5.35
CA ILE A 25 7.36 1.79 -4.29
C ILE A 25 8.73 1.35 -4.80
N VAL A 26 8.81 0.23 -5.53
CA VAL A 26 10.07 -0.25 -6.12
C VAL A 26 10.65 0.78 -7.08
N LEU A 27 9.80 1.40 -7.91
CA LEU A 27 10.23 2.43 -8.86
C LEU A 27 10.74 3.68 -8.15
N MET A 28 10.09 4.10 -7.06
CA MET A 28 10.56 5.19 -6.20
C MET A 28 11.89 4.84 -5.53
N CYS A 29 12.04 3.63 -4.99
CA CYS A 29 13.29 3.16 -4.40
C CYS A 29 14.45 3.18 -5.41
N GLY A 30 14.19 2.83 -6.68
CA GLY A 30 15.18 2.95 -7.76
C GLY A 30 15.61 4.41 -8.00
N GLY A 31 14.65 5.34 -8.00
CA GLY A 31 14.94 6.78 -8.09
C GLY A 31 15.74 7.30 -6.89
N LEU A 32 15.38 6.87 -5.67
CA LEU A 32 16.12 7.18 -4.45
C LEU A 32 17.54 6.62 -4.48
N ALA A 33 17.73 5.36 -4.87
CA ALA A 33 19.05 4.74 -4.97
C ALA A 33 19.95 5.52 -5.94
N ASN A 34 19.41 5.97 -7.07
CA ASN A 34 20.15 6.80 -8.03
C ASN A 34 20.52 8.18 -7.46
N LEU A 35 19.63 8.82 -6.69
CA LEU A 35 19.93 10.07 -5.98
C LEU A 35 21.02 9.87 -4.92
N TYR A 36 20.96 8.78 -4.17
CA TYR A 36 21.95 8.42 -3.16
C TYR A 36 23.33 8.16 -3.78
N LEU A 37 23.39 7.40 -4.89
CA LEU A 37 24.64 7.14 -5.61
C LEU A 37 25.28 8.41 -6.20
N LYS A 38 24.49 9.45 -6.45
CA LYS A 38 24.95 10.76 -6.89
C LYS A 38 25.29 11.72 -5.74
N ASP A 39 25.27 11.23 -4.50
CA ASP A 39 25.46 12.00 -3.26
C ASP A 39 24.47 13.18 -3.13
N GLN A 40 23.32 13.10 -3.80
CA GLN A 40 22.31 14.16 -3.83
C GLN A 40 21.19 13.86 -2.84
N ILE A 41 21.54 13.88 -1.55
CA ILE A 41 20.58 13.78 -0.44
C ILE A 41 19.90 15.13 -0.23
N ASN A 42 19.14 15.56 -1.25
CA ASN A 42 18.36 16.79 -1.23
C ASN A 42 16.95 16.55 -0.69
N GLU A 43 16.17 17.63 -0.57
CA GLU A 43 14.77 17.60 -0.13
C GLU A 43 13.91 16.59 -0.92
N ILE A 44 14.22 16.38 -2.20
CA ILE A 44 13.55 15.40 -3.08
C ILE A 44 13.73 13.96 -2.56
N PHE A 45 14.91 13.62 -2.03
CA PHE A 45 15.18 12.30 -1.48
C PHE A 45 14.34 12.06 -0.22
N TRP A 46 14.30 13.03 0.70
CA TRP A 46 13.48 12.97 1.90
C TRP A 46 11.98 12.97 1.61
N LEU A 47 11.52 13.74 0.60
CA LEU A 47 10.15 13.68 0.10
C LEU A 47 9.79 12.30 -0.42
N GLY A 48 10.71 11.65 -1.15
CA GLY A 48 10.53 10.28 -1.62
C GLY A 48 10.36 9.28 -0.48
N ILE A 49 11.20 9.36 0.56
CA ILE A 49 11.04 8.54 1.78
C ILE A 49 9.70 8.81 2.45
N GLY A 50 9.34 10.08 2.63
CA GLY A 50 8.07 10.49 3.24
C GLY A 50 6.86 9.94 2.48
N ALA A 51 6.90 9.98 1.14
CA ALA A 51 5.85 9.44 0.29
C ALA A 51 5.70 7.92 0.45
N ILE A 52 6.80 7.17 0.53
CA ILE A 52 6.77 5.72 0.77
C ILE A 52 6.10 5.42 2.12
N ILE A 53 6.50 6.11 3.19
CA ILE A 53 5.92 5.92 4.53
C ILE A 53 4.42 6.24 4.52
N ALA A 54 4.00 7.32 3.86
CA ALA A 54 2.60 7.70 3.74
C ALA A 54 1.75 6.64 3.02
N ILE A 55 2.27 6.06 1.93
CA ILE A 55 1.60 5.00 1.17
C ILE A 55 1.43 3.74 2.05
N ILE A 56 2.46 3.36 2.81
CA ILE A 56 2.40 2.21 3.71
C ILE A 56 1.30 2.43 4.77
N PHE A 57 1.25 3.60 5.38
CA PHE A 57 0.20 3.97 6.34
C PHE A 57 -1.19 3.91 5.73
N MET A 58 -1.35 4.42 4.50
CA MET A 58 -2.63 4.39 3.79
C MET A 58 -3.09 2.95 3.52
N CYS A 59 -2.17 2.06 3.10
CA CYS A 59 -2.44 0.64 2.94
C CYS A 59 -2.88 -0.02 4.26
N PHE A 60 -2.16 0.25 5.36
CA PHE A 60 -2.48 -0.31 6.66
C PHE A 60 -3.85 0.13 7.17
N GLY A 61 -4.21 1.40 6.94
CA GLY A 61 -5.53 1.94 7.24
C GLY A 61 -6.64 1.29 6.43
N LEU A 62 -6.43 1.08 5.14
CA LEU A 62 -7.38 0.37 4.27
C LEU A 62 -7.58 -1.09 4.71
N MET A 63 -6.50 -1.79 5.01
CA MET A 63 -6.55 -3.18 5.45
C MET A 63 -7.27 -3.32 6.80
N SER A 64 -6.99 -2.43 7.75
CA SER A 64 -7.68 -2.38 9.05
C SER A 64 -9.18 -2.09 8.91
N ARG A 65 -9.59 -1.24 7.96
CA ARG A 65 -11.01 -1.02 7.68
C ARG A 65 -11.67 -2.30 7.16
N ILE A 66 -11.04 -2.96 6.20
CA ILE A 66 -11.56 -4.19 5.59
C ILE A 66 -11.69 -5.28 6.65
N GLU A 67 -10.68 -5.48 7.49
CA GLU A 67 -10.71 -6.47 8.58
C GLU A 67 -11.83 -6.19 9.59
N ARG A 68 -12.07 -4.92 9.95
CA ARG A 68 -13.21 -4.53 10.81
C ARG A 68 -14.57 -4.83 10.16
N HIS A 69 -14.72 -4.57 8.87
CA HIS A 69 -15.95 -4.89 8.14
C HIS A 69 -16.17 -6.40 8.05
N LEU A 70 -15.08 -7.17 7.91
CA LEU A 70 -15.06 -8.63 7.88
C LEU A 70 -15.49 -9.22 9.23
N LYS A 71 -14.91 -8.71 10.33
CA LYS A 71 -15.22 -9.14 11.69
C LYS A 71 -16.70 -8.90 12.05
N LYS A 72 -17.26 -7.76 11.62
CA LYS A 72 -18.70 -7.46 11.76
C LYS A 72 -19.62 -8.41 11.00
N LEU A 73 -19.15 -9.07 9.93
CA LEU A 73 -19.97 -9.99 9.13
C LEU A 73 -19.89 -11.44 9.63
N GLY A 74 -18.81 -11.82 10.31
CA GLY A 74 -18.63 -13.15 10.91
C GLY A 74 -19.23 -13.33 12.31
N GLU A 75 -19.73 -12.26 12.92
CA GLU A 75 -20.49 -12.29 14.20
C GLU A 75 -22.02 -12.46 14.01
N THR A 76 -22.47 -12.88 12.83
CA THR A 76 -23.87 -13.31 12.56
C THR A 76 -23.89 -14.71 12.00
#